data_AF-A0A0M8Y588-F1
#
_entry.id   AF-A0A0M8Y588-F1
#
_cell.length_a   1.000
_cell.length_b   1.000
_cell.length_c   1.000
_cell.angle_alpha   90.00
_cell.angle_beta   90.00
_cell.angle_gamma   90.00
#
_symmetry.space_group_name_H-M   'P 1'
#
loop_
_entity.id
_entity.type
_entity.pdbx_description
1 polymer ?
#
loop_
_entity_poly.entity_id
_entity_poly.type
_entity_poly.pdbx_seq_one_letter_code
_entity_poly.pdbx_strand_id
1 'polypeptide(L)'
;MDLRPEEDSGIRNDLRGRVYGDVTQIGSVVNPPPRKRWLFLVGLPVLAVLATVGGVLAARQDDDGKVKTEAVAESTTNNWECGDSAVVPGLDVGAGGLPVVRAFPRGGVQADGSVIVAILQGTTREEIILTGARTVVVSRRPPVEGAHLAAVCASDVPVRAFEVDLDVDDSPLVPIPDPRPKAPKKAVTGWPYAIKEGDAEHFVISPKTMKYDTEFRIVVHWSSGGSEGKVVLDDHGKPFRYTATTAADPLCAVPDEDAGYRHLPASSPRCPGKS
;
A
#
# COMPACT_ATOMS: atom_id res chain seq x y z
N MET A 1 -64.35 2.75 4.23
CA MET A 1 -63.90 1.34 4.30
C MET A 1 -62.76 1.21 3.30
N ASP A 2 -61.51 1.52 3.64
CA ASP A 2 -60.62 0.81 4.57
C ASP A 2 -60.44 -0.65 4.16
N LEU A 3 -59.24 -1.01 3.69
CA LEU A 3 -58.29 -1.88 4.42
C LEU A 3 -57.11 -2.25 3.52
N ARG A 4 -55.91 -2.04 4.06
CA ARG A 4 -54.65 -2.70 3.64
C ARG A 4 -54.76 -4.22 3.80
N PRO A 5 -53.80 -4.96 3.24
CA PRO A 5 -53.18 -6.02 4.01
C PRO A 5 -51.66 -5.81 4.15
N GLU A 6 -51.19 -5.82 5.39
CA GLU A 6 -49.87 -6.35 5.76
C GLU A 6 -49.96 -7.88 5.72
N GLU A 7 -48.96 -8.55 5.15
CA GLU A 7 -48.59 -9.89 5.62
C GLU A 7 -47.07 -10.09 5.49
N ASP A 8 -46.47 -10.24 6.67
CA ASP A 8 -45.15 -10.77 6.95
C ASP A 8 -45.13 -12.28 6.71
N SER A 9 -44.17 -12.79 5.94
CA SER A 9 -43.72 -14.17 6.11
C SER A 9 -42.27 -14.31 5.66
N GLY A 10 -41.41 -14.58 6.64
CA GLY A 10 -40.00 -14.80 6.44
C GLY A 10 -39.70 -16.02 5.56
N ILE A 11 -38.60 -15.92 4.82
CA ILE A 11 -37.88 -17.09 4.30
C ILE A 11 -36.42 -16.96 4.70
N ARG A 12 -36.05 -17.76 5.70
CA ARG A 12 -34.71 -18.33 5.86
C ARG A 12 -34.47 -19.28 4.68
N ASN A 13 -33.32 -19.17 4.03
CA ASN A 13 -32.63 -20.26 3.30
C ASN A 13 -31.15 -19.89 3.25
N ASP A 14 -30.36 -20.38 4.20
CA ASP A 14 -29.62 -21.64 4.15
C ASP A 14 -28.44 -21.58 3.16
N LEU A 15 -27.28 -21.22 3.71
CA LEU A 15 -25.99 -21.20 3.05
C LEU A 15 -25.43 -22.63 3.00
N ARG A 16 -25.61 -23.34 1.88
CA ARG A 16 -24.88 -24.57 1.60
C ARG A 16 -24.39 -24.66 0.15
N GLY A 17 -23.06 -24.62 0.03
CA GLY A 17 -22.27 -25.12 -1.10
C GLY A 17 -21.95 -24.05 -2.15
N ARG A 18 -20.74 -23.94 -2.70
CA ARG A 18 -19.51 -24.72 -2.56
C ARG A 18 -18.44 -23.83 -3.22
N VAL A 19 -17.55 -23.19 -2.44
CA VAL A 19 -16.44 -22.40 -3.00
C VAL A 19 -15.31 -23.37 -3.34
N TYR A 20 -15.01 -23.49 -4.63
CA TYR A 20 -13.77 -24.07 -5.13
C TYR A 20 -12.88 -22.89 -5.53
N GLY A 21 -11.75 -22.74 -4.86
CA GLY A 21 -10.85 -21.62 -5.01
C GLY A 21 -9.69 -21.78 -4.04
N ASP A 22 -8.72 -22.56 -4.51
CA ASP A 22 -7.50 -22.99 -3.83
C ASP A 22 -6.70 -21.77 -3.32
N VAL A 23 -6.71 -21.53 -2.00
CA VAL A 23 -5.74 -20.62 -1.39
C VAL A 23 -4.46 -21.40 -1.25
N THR A 24 -3.53 -21.16 -2.16
CA THR A 24 -2.17 -21.71 -2.06
C THR A 24 -1.48 -21.05 -0.86
N GLN A 25 -1.58 -21.69 0.30
CA GLN A 25 -0.83 -21.33 1.49
C GLN A 25 0.65 -21.66 1.25
N ILE A 26 1.44 -20.68 0.79
CA ILE A 26 2.90 -20.82 0.70
C ILE A 26 3.52 -20.14 1.91
N GLY A 27 4.05 -20.95 2.83
CA GLY A 27 4.84 -20.48 3.96
C GLY A 27 4.76 -21.40 5.17
N SER A 28 5.39 -22.57 5.11
CA SER A 28 5.63 -23.40 6.29
C SER A 28 6.72 -22.75 7.16
N VAL A 29 6.38 -22.33 8.38
CA VAL A 29 7.36 -21.99 9.41
C VAL A 29 7.99 -23.29 9.90
N VAL A 30 9.22 -23.57 9.44
CA VAL A 30 10.04 -24.67 9.96
C VAL A 30 10.66 -24.22 11.28
N ASN A 31 10.12 -24.69 12.40
CA ASN A 31 10.77 -24.54 13.70
C ASN A 31 11.91 -25.58 13.84
N PRO A 32 13.18 -25.19 14.03
CA PRO A 32 14.21 -26.15 14.40
C PRO A 32 14.01 -26.65 15.85
N PRO A 33 14.31 -27.93 16.17
CA PRO A 33 14.15 -28.43 17.52
C PRO A 33 15.20 -27.82 18.48
N PRO A 34 14.87 -27.61 19.76
CA PRO A 34 15.75 -26.95 20.71
C PRO A 34 16.98 -27.82 21.04
N ARG A 35 18.18 -27.25 20.84
CA ARG A 35 19.44 -27.82 21.31
C ARG A 35 19.48 -27.84 22.85
N LYS A 36 19.55 -29.03 23.45
CA LYS A 36 19.82 -29.23 24.88
C LYS A 36 21.18 -28.62 25.26
N ARG A 37 21.17 -27.51 25.99
CA ARG A 37 22.34 -26.98 26.70
C ARG A 37 22.55 -27.81 27.98
N TRP A 38 23.72 -28.44 28.08
CA TRP A 38 24.21 -29.04 29.33
C TRP A 38 24.62 -27.91 30.29
N LEU A 39 23.95 -27.81 31.43
CA LEU A 39 24.34 -26.96 32.54
C LEU A 39 25.36 -27.71 33.40
N PHE A 40 26.61 -27.26 33.42
CA PHE A 40 27.57 -27.65 34.46
C PHE A 40 27.18 -26.93 35.76
N LEU A 41 26.77 -27.72 36.76
CA LEU A 41 26.62 -27.27 38.15
C LEU A 41 28.00 -27.07 38.77
N VAL A 42 28.31 -25.83 39.14
CA VAL A 42 29.33 -25.55 40.16
C VAL A 42 28.59 -24.82 41.29
N GLY A 43 28.40 -25.52 42.40
CA GLY A 43 27.85 -24.95 43.62
C GLY A 43 28.92 -24.19 44.41
N LEU A 44 28.50 -23.17 45.15
CA LEU A 44 29.13 -22.59 46.35
C LEU A 44 28.05 -21.76 47.09
N PRO A 45 28.20 -21.47 48.40
CA PRO A 45 27.15 -21.69 49.38
C PRO A 45 26.47 -20.41 49.87
N VAL A 46 25.34 -20.68 50.52
CA VAL A 46 24.46 -19.84 51.32
C VAL A 46 25.17 -18.74 52.13
N LEU A 47 24.66 -17.51 52.01
CA LEU A 47 24.67 -16.50 53.07
C LEU A 47 23.28 -15.89 53.17
N ALA A 48 22.61 -16.19 54.29
CA ALA A 48 21.31 -15.64 54.65
C ALA A 48 21.48 -14.20 55.16
N VAL A 49 20.73 -13.27 54.56
CA VAL A 49 20.47 -11.95 55.14
C VAL A 49 18.96 -11.72 55.11
N LEU A 50 18.38 -11.60 56.31
CA LEU A 50 16.97 -11.27 56.54
C LEU A 50 16.75 -9.75 56.54
N ALA A 51 15.51 -9.38 56.20
CA ALA A 51 14.85 -8.05 56.25
C ALA A 51 15.08 -7.18 54.99
N THR A 52 14.06 -6.84 54.19
CA THR A 52 12.88 -6.02 54.57
C THR A 52 11.76 -6.11 53.52
N VAL A 53 10.53 -5.83 53.94
CA VAL A 53 9.32 -5.71 53.11
C VAL A 53 9.49 -4.56 52.11
N GLY A 54 9.38 -4.88 50.82
CA GLY A 54 9.28 -3.91 49.74
C GLY A 54 8.76 -4.63 48.50
N GLY A 55 7.50 -4.37 48.15
CA GLY A 55 6.91 -4.89 46.92
C GLY A 55 7.71 -4.40 45.72
N VAL A 56 8.56 -5.27 45.19
CA VAL A 56 9.14 -5.08 43.86
C VAL A 56 8.06 -5.55 42.90
N LEU A 57 7.40 -4.58 42.26
CA LEU A 57 6.77 -4.79 40.96
C LEU A 57 7.79 -5.51 40.10
N ALA A 58 7.60 -6.82 39.92
CA ALA A 58 8.33 -7.57 38.92
C ALA A 58 7.91 -6.98 37.57
N ALA A 59 8.63 -5.96 37.12
CA ALA A 59 8.67 -5.61 35.72
C ALA A 59 9.10 -6.90 35.02
N ARG A 60 8.15 -7.56 34.37
CA ARG A 60 8.47 -8.58 33.38
C ARG A 60 9.25 -7.86 32.30
N GLN A 61 10.56 -7.99 32.38
CA GLN A 61 11.46 -7.67 31.29
C GLN A 61 11.29 -8.82 30.30
N ASP A 62 10.39 -8.62 29.34
CA ASP A 62 10.24 -9.53 28.21
C ASP A 62 11.52 -9.41 27.36
N ASP A 63 12.38 -10.40 27.53
CA ASP A 63 13.69 -10.54 26.92
C ASP A 63 13.50 -11.16 25.52
N ASP A 64 13.08 -10.34 24.57
CA ASP A 64 13.28 -10.51 23.12
C ASP A 64 13.06 -9.14 22.47
N GLY A 65 14.14 -8.45 22.11
CA GLY A 65 14.14 -7.06 21.59
C GLY A 65 13.47 -6.84 20.22
N LYS A 66 12.42 -7.60 19.87
CA LYS A 66 11.47 -7.25 18.82
C LYS A 66 10.26 -6.60 19.48
N VAL A 67 10.15 -5.28 19.31
CA VAL A 67 8.94 -4.52 19.61
C VAL A 67 7.75 -5.29 19.06
N LYS A 68 6.78 -5.62 19.92
CA LYS A 68 5.52 -6.25 19.54
C LYS A 68 4.81 -5.28 18.59
N THR A 69 4.90 -5.51 17.28
CA THR A 69 4.32 -4.60 16.28
C THR A 69 2.80 -4.65 16.41
N GLU A 70 2.18 -3.54 16.82
CA GLU A 70 0.74 -3.48 17.05
C GLU A 70 -0.07 -3.37 15.75
N ALA A 71 0.52 -2.78 14.72
CA ALA A 71 -0.05 -2.70 13.38
C ALA A 71 0.85 -3.41 12.35
N VAL A 72 0.25 -4.25 11.51
CA VAL A 72 0.94 -4.81 10.33
C VAL A 72 0.43 -4.10 9.09
N ALA A 73 1.31 -3.91 8.12
CA ALA A 73 0.93 -3.32 6.86
C ALA A 73 1.44 -4.14 5.68
N GLU A 74 0.62 -4.21 4.64
CA GLU A 74 0.97 -4.73 3.34
C GLU A 74 0.72 -3.64 2.30
N SER A 75 1.62 -3.51 1.34
CA SER A 75 1.46 -2.59 0.21
C SER A 75 1.80 -3.29 -1.08
N THR A 76 1.00 -3.03 -2.12
CA THR A 76 1.20 -3.58 -3.45
C THR A 76 1.59 -2.49 -4.43
N THR A 77 2.51 -2.83 -5.33
CA THR A 77 2.91 -2.03 -6.48
C THR A 77 2.94 -2.92 -7.73
N ASN A 78 2.82 -2.34 -8.92
CA ASN A 78 2.96 -3.03 -10.22
C ASN A 78 1.80 -3.97 -10.61
N ASN A 79 0.60 -3.74 -10.09
CA ASN A 79 -0.62 -4.42 -10.51
C ASN A 79 -1.11 -3.98 -11.91
N TRP A 80 -0.51 -2.94 -12.51
CA TRP A 80 -0.87 -2.38 -13.82
C TRP A 80 -2.37 -2.19 -13.94
N GLU A 81 -2.89 -1.51 -12.93
CA GLU A 81 -4.29 -1.21 -12.79
C GLU A 81 -4.65 0.09 -13.50
N CYS A 82 -5.93 0.40 -13.47
CA CYS A 82 -6.45 1.62 -14.07
C CYS A 82 -5.81 2.87 -13.49
N GLY A 83 -5.27 3.70 -14.39
CA GLY A 83 -4.58 4.93 -14.01
C GLY A 83 -3.08 4.74 -13.75
N ASP A 84 -2.60 3.50 -13.63
CA ASP A 84 -1.17 3.25 -13.51
C ASP A 84 -0.41 3.71 -14.75
N SER A 85 0.82 4.13 -14.53
CA SER A 85 1.71 4.61 -15.56
C SER A 85 3.14 4.17 -15.29
N ALA A 86 3.91 4.06 -16.36
CA ALA A 86 5.32 3.73 -16.26
C ALA A 86 6.11 4.46 -17.35
N VAL A 87 7.34 4.84 -17.01
CA VAL A 87 8.35 5.18 -18.01
C VAL A 87 9.18 3.93 -18.27
N VAL A 88 9.31 3.55 -19.54
CA VAL A 88 10.08 2.38 -19.97
C VAL A 88 11.38 2.85 -20.64
N PRO A 89 12.54 2.70 -19.97
CA PRO A 89 13.82 3.09 -20.52
C PRO A 89 14.11 2.41 -21.86
N GLY A 90 14.55 3.20 -22.84
CA GLY A 90 14.99 2.69 -24.15
C GLY A 90 13.91 2.07 -25.04
N LEU A 91 12.63 2.17 -24.65
CA LEU A 91 11.51 1.72 -25.49
C LEU A 91 11.23 2.75 -26.57
N ASP A 92 11.51 2.40 -27.83
CA ASP A 92 11.05 3.15 -29.00
C ASP A 92 9.72 2.56 -29.51
N VAL A 93 8.68 3.37 -29.48
CA VAL A 93 7.33 3.01 -29.95
C VAL A 93 7.24 2.99 -31.48
N GLY A 94 8.06 3.79 -32.17
CA GLY A 94 8.01 3.97 -33.61
C GLY A 94 6.68 4.53 -34.15
N ALA A 95 6.63 4.80 -35.46
CA ALA A 95 5.44 5.37 -36.11
C ALA A 95 4.24 4.41 -36.14
N GLY A 96 4.50 3.09 -36.12
CA GLY A 96 3.47 2.05 -36.14
C GLY A 96 2.72 1.89 -34.81
N GLY A 97 3.26 2.46 -33.72
CA GLY A 97 2.64 2.38 -32.41
C GLY A 97 2.78 1.03 -31.73
N LEU A 98 2.47 1.03 -30.43
CA LEU A 98 2.38 -0.16 -29.61
C LEU A 98 0.91 -0.49 -29.32
N PRO A 99 0.49 -1.76 -29.39
CA PRO A 99 -0.83 -2.15 -28.91
C PRO A 99 -0.96 -1.86 -27.41
N VAL A 100 -2.18 -1.86 -26.89
CA VAL A 100 -2.42 -1.67 -25.46
C VAL A 100 -1.58 -2.63 -24.61
N VAL A 101 -0.91 -2.06 -23.60
CA VAL A 101 -0.11 -2.82 -22.64
C VAL A 101 -1.04 -3.34 -21.55
N ARG A 102 -1.04 -4.66 -21.33
CA ARG A 102 -1.99 -5.36 -20.43
C ARG A 102 -1.39 -5.79 -19.08
N ALA A 103 -0.10 -5.53 -18.87
CA ALA A 103 0.62 -5.83 -17.65
C ALA A 103 1.77 -4.83 -17.49
N PHE A 104 2.28 -4.67 -16.27
CA PHE A 104 3.33 -3.71 -16.01
C PHE A 104 4.52 -3.95 -16.96
N PRO A 105 4.99 -2.94 -17.71
CA PRO A 105 5.98 -3.15 -18.74
C PRO A 105 7.30 -3.60 -18.13
N ARG A 106 7.93 -4.61 -18.75
CA ARG A 106 9.23 -5.10 -18.30
C ARG A 106 10.27 -3.98 -18.33
N GLY A 107 10.96 -3.80 -17.21
CA GLY A 107 11.96 -2.73 -17.07
C GLY A 107 11.36 -1.33 -16.86
N GLY A 108 10.03 -1.21 -16.79
CA GLY A 108 9.36 0.05 -16.48
C GLY A 108 9.65 0.50 -15.05
N VAL A 109 9.61 1.82 -14.86
CA VAL A 109 9.61 2.46 -13.55
C VAL A 109 8.26 3.14 -13.38
N GLN A 110 7.61 2.97 -12.22
CA GLN A 110 6.33 3.62 -11.96
C GLN A 110 6.44 5.13 -12.14
N ALA A 111 5.38 5.74 -12.65
CA ALA A 111 5.36 7.17 -12.92
C ALA A 111 4.11 7.84 -12.36
N ASP A 112 4.05 9.16 -12.49
CA ASP A 112 2.90 9.96 -12.09
C ASP A 112 1.60 9.42 -12.72
N GLY A 113 0.59 9.19 -11.88
CA GLY A 113 -0.64 8.48 -12.22
C GLY A 113 -0.80 7.18 -11.45
N SER A 114 0.31 6.47 -11.21
CA SER A 114 0.30 5.21 -10.44
C SER A 114 0.03 5.43 -8.97
N VAL A 115 -0.59 4.44 -8.34
CA VAL A 115 -0.95 4.50 -6.92
C VAL A 115 -0.32 3.34 -6.14
N ILE A 116 -0.10 3.58 -4.85
CA ILE A 116 0.24 2.54 -3.88
C ILE A 116 -1.05 2.22 -3.13
N VAL A 117 -1.43 0.95 -3.10
CA VAL A 117 -2.50 0.47 -2.21
C VAL A 117 -1.84 -0.08 -0.96
N ALA A 118 -2.24 0.44 0.20
CA ALA A 118 -1.76 -0.02 1.49
C ALA A 118 -2.94 -0.49 2.35
N ILE A 119 -2.75 -1.63 3.02
CA ILE A 119 -3.71 -2.18 3.97
C ILE A 119 -3.02 -2.24 5.33
N LEU A 120 -3.55 -1.50 6.31
CA LEU A 120 -3.09 -1.54 7.69
C LEU A 120 -4.07 -2.34 8.54
N GLN A 121 -3.56 -3.30 9.30
CA GLN A 121 -4.36 -4.19 10.14
C GLN A 121 -3.92 -4.09 11.59
N GLY A 122 -4.89 -3.95 12.49
CA GLY A 122 -4.63 -4.00 13.92
C GLY A 122 -4.40 -5.45 14.35
N THR A 123 -3.41 -5.68 15.20
CA THR A 123 -3.09 -7.03 15.73
C THR A 123 -3.53 -7.24 17.17
N THR A 124 -4.05 -6.18 17.81
CA THR A 124 -4.42 -6.15 19.22
C THR A 124 -5.86 -5.73 19.41
N ARG A 125 -6.51 -6.19 20.49
CA ARG A 125 -7.89 -5.77 20.83
C ARG A 125 -7.99 -4.32 21.26
N GLU A 126 -6.89 -3.76 21.77
CA GLU A 126 -6.77 -2.34 22.06
C GLU A 126 -6.80 -1.54 20.76
N GLU A 127 -7.47 -0.40 20.81
CA GLU A 127 -7.58 0.51 19.68
C GLU A 127 -6.24 1.20 19.42
N ILE A 128 -5.74 1.02 18.21
CA ILE A 128 -4.53 1.66 17.70
C ILE A 128 -4.96 2.86 16.86
N ILE A 129 -4.48 4.03 17.25
CA ILE A 129 -4.73 5.28 16.54
C ILE A 129 -3.56 5.54 15.59
N LEU A 130 -3.82 5.50 14.29
CA LEU A 130 -2.90 5.97 13.25
C LEU A 130 -2.93 7.50 13.25
N THR A 131 -1.82 8.12 13.66
CA THR A 131 -1.78 9.57 13.95
C THR A 131 -1.32 10.40 12.75
N GLY A 132 -0.68 9.78 11.78
CA GLY A 132 -0.13 10.45 10.60
C GLY A 132 0.72 9.52 9.76
N ALA A 133 0.96 9.91 8.51
CA ALA A 133 1.96 9.27 7.67
C ALA A 133 2.79 10.30 6.94
N ARG A 134 4.06 9.97 6.70
CA ARG A 134 4.99 10.79 5.92
C ARG A 134 5.91 9.93 5.09
N THR A 135 6.45 10.50 4.03
CA THR A 135 7.51 9.86 3.26
C THR A 135 8.85 9.95 3.99
N VAL A 136 9.74 9.03 3.66
CA VAL A 136 11.17 9.09 3.93
C VAL A 136 11.87 8.81 2.62
N VAL A 137 12.45 9.84 2.04
CA VAL A 137 13.18 9.74 0.77
C VAL A 137 14.50 9.03 1.01
N VAL A 138 14.75 7.98 0.22
CA VAL A 138 15.95 7.16 0.27
C VAL A 138 16.98 7.67 -0.73
N SER A 139 16.54 7.99 -1.96
CA SER A 139 17.39 8.60 -2.97
C SER A 139 16.57 9.35 -4.02
N ARG A 140 17.21 10.32 -4.69
CA ARG A 140 16.67 11.02 -5.87
C ARG A 140 17.72 11.02 -6.97
N ARG A 141 17.27 10.83 -8.20
CA ARG A 141 18.08 10.80 -9.42
C ARG A 141 17.39 11.64 -10.51
N PRO A 142 18.09 12.00 -11.61
CA PRO A 142 17.42 12.56 -12.79
C PRO A 142 16.25 11.67 -13.23
N PRO A 143 15.14 12.25 -13.73
CA PRO A 143 14.02 11.49 -14.24
C PRO A 143 14.45 10.49 -15.31
N VAL A 144 13.78 9.35 -15.35
CA VAL A 144 14.02 8.32 -16.35
C VAL A 144 13.58 8.81 -17.73
N GLU A 145 14.46 8.64 -18.72
CA GLU A 145 14.16 8.86 -20.14
C GLU A 145 13.55 7.60 -20.77
N GLY A 146 12.69 7.76 -21.77
CA GLY A 146 12.06 6.67 -22.52
C GLY A 146 10.55 6.84 -22.67
N ALA A 147 9.84 5.82 -23.16
CA ALA A 147 8.42 5.93 -23.45
C ALA A 147 7.54 5.95 -22.20
N HIS A 148 6.65 6.95 -22.09
CA HIS A 148 5.62 6.99 -21.06
C HIS A 148 4.37 6.22 -21.50
N LEU A 149 4.11 5.09 -20.84
CA LEU A 149 2.94 4.26 -21.02
C LEU A 149 1.97 4.48 -19.86
N ALA A 150 0.68 4.55 -20.18
CA ALA A 150 -0.38 4.61 -19.18
C ALA A 150 -1.40 3.51 -19.43
N ALA A 151 -1.86 2.86 -18.37
CA ALA A 151 -2.97 1.92 -18.40
C ALA A 151 -4.27 2.67 -18.71
N VAL A 152 -4.82 2.41 -19.90
CA VAL A 152 -6.11 2.96 -20.34
C VAL A 152 -7.27 2.13 -19.80
N CYS A 153 -8.27 2.81 -19.22
CA CYS A 153 -9.38 2.15 -18.55
C CYS A 153 -10.77 2.67 -18.92
N ALA A 154 -11.76 1.80 -18.66
CA ALA A 154 -13.19 2.08 -18.82
C ALA A 154 -13.96 2.17 -17.48
N SER A 155 -13.30 1.95 -16.34
CA SER A 155 -13.93 1.94 -14.99
C SER A 155 -12.96 2.44 -13.92
N ASP A 156 -13.51 2.97 -12.82
CA ASP A 156 -12.76 3.57 -11.71
C ASP A 156 -12.70 2.64 -10.47
N VAL A 157 -11.61 2.68 -9.68
CA VAL A 157 -11.60 2.13 -8.30
C VAL A 157 -10.81 3.02 -7.31
N PRO A 158 -11.47 3.52 -6.26
CA PRO A 158 -10.85 4.21 -5.12
C PRO A 158 -11.46 3.79 -3.76
N VAL A 159 -10.91 4.27 -2.64
CA VAL A 159 -11.55 5.10 -1.58
C VAL A 159 -10.49 5.36 -0.48
N ARG A 160 -10.53 6.58 0.11
CA ARG A 160 -9.48 7.23 0.93
C ARG A 160 -8.16 7.37 0.18
N ALA A 161 -8.16 8.39 -0.66
CA ALA A 161 -7.00 8.79 -1.41
C ALA A 161 -6.16 9.77 -0.59
N PHE A 162 -4.84 9.56 -0.60
CA PHE A 162 -3.85 10.51 -0.15
C PHE A 162 -2.99 10.92 -1.32
N GLU A 163 -2.54 12.16 -1.32
CA GLU A 163 -1.46 12.62 -2.17
C GLU A 163 -0.21 12.83 -1.32
N VAL A 164 0.96 12.64 -1.93
CA VAL A 164 2.23 13.05 -1.34
C VAL A 164 3.18 13.56 -2.40
N ASP A 165 3.80 14.71 -2.14
CA ASP A 165 4.83 15.29 -3.00
C ASP A 165 6.21 14.71 -2.65
N LEU A 166 6.77 13.93 -3.58
CA LEU A 166 8.09 13.30 -3.45
C LEU A 166 9.25 14.25 -3.78
N ASP A 167 8.99 15.44 -4.32
CA ASP A 167 10.00 16.46 -4.56
C ASP A 167 10.36 17.23 -3.26
N VAL A 168 9.64 16.96 -2.17
CA VAL A 168 9.84 17.53 -0.82
C VAL A 168 10.25 16.42 0.16
N ASP A 169 11.23 16.69 1.02
CA ASP A 169 11.65 15.74 2.06
C ASP A 169 10.63 15.64 3.19
N ASP A 170 10.51 14.44 3.77
CA ASP A 170 9.60 14.14 4.89
C ASP A 170 8.14 14.57 4.65
N SER A 171 7.71 14.58 3.38
CA SER A 171 6.40 15.08 2.95
C SER A 171 5.25 14.29 3.59
N PRO A 172 4.28 14.95 4.24
CA PRO A 172 3.14 14.29 4.85
C PRO A 172 2.18 13.75 3.79
N LEU A 173 1.49 12.65 4.09
CA LEU A 173 0.38 12.18 3.28
C LEU A 173 -0.84 13.07 3.55
N VAL A 174 -1.27 13.80 2.52
CA VAL A 174 -2.40 14.72 2.56
C VAL A 174 -3.64 14.02 2.02
N PRO A 175 -4.74 13.93 2.78
CA PRO A 175 -5.94 13.28 2.30
C PRO A 175 -6.58 14.16 1.20
N ILE A 176 -7.04 13.53 0.12
CA ILE A 176 -7.68 14.22 -1.01
C ILE A 176 -9.10 13.69 -1.24
N PRO A 177 -9.97 14.48 -1.89
CA PRO A 177 -11.28 14.00 -2.32
C PRO A 177 -11.13 12.76 -3.21
N ASP A 178 -12.14 11.89 -3.18
CA ASP A 178 -12.22 10.79 -4.12
C ASP A 178 -12.14 11.33 -5.56
N PRO A 179 -11.12 10.97 -6.34
CA PRO A 179 -10.83 11.60 -7.62
C PRO A 179 -11.78 11.16 -8.75
N ARG A 180 -12.72 10.23 -8.48
CA ARG A 180 -13.66 9.79 -9.51
C ARG A 180 -14.58 10.91 -9.97
N PRO A 181 -14.82 11.05 -11.29
CA PRO A 181 -15.77 12.02 -11.83
C PRO A 181 -17.19 11.91 -11.26
N LYS A 182 -17.59 10.72 -10.79
CA LYS A 182 -18.93 10.42 -10.24
C LYS A 182 -18.91 10.10 -8.74
N ALA A 183 -17.80 10.28 -8.04
CA ALA A 183 -17.80 10.03 -6.60
C ALA A 183 -18.72 11.00 -5.86
N PRO A 184 -19.46 10.54 -4.84
CA PRO A 184 -20.18 11.44 -3.96
C PRO A 184 -19.19 12.40 -3.31
N LYS A 185 -19.49 13.70 -3.33
CA LYS A 185 -18.71 14.75 -2.66
C LYS A 185 -18.84 14.61 -1.14
N LYS A 186 -18.13 13.63 -0.58
CA LYS A 186 -18.01 13.44 0.88
C LYS A 186 -16.88 14.32 1.40
N ALA A 187 -16.99 14.72 2.67
CA ALA A 187 -15.90 15.40 3.35
C ALA A 187 -14.66 14.48 3.36
N VAL A 188 -13.50 15.08 3.08
CA VAL A 188 -12.21 14.41 3.20
C VAL A 188 -11.91 14.25 4.69
N THR A 189 -11.95 13.02 5.18
CA THR A 189 -11.53 12.72 6.56
C THR A 189 -10.02 12.51 6.55
N GLY A 190 -9.28 13.38 7.22
CA GLY A 190 -7.85 13.22 7.44
C GLY A 190 -7.53 12.40 8.68
N TRP A 191 -6.25 12.42 9.06
CA TRP A 191 -5.77 11.83 10.30
C TRP A 191 -6.51 12.41 11.52
N PRO A 192 -6.77 11.61 12.57
CA PRO A 192 -6.35 10.22 12.76
C PRO A 192 -7.32 9.15 12.22
N TYR A 193 -6.85 7.90 12.12
CA TYR A 193 -7.68 6.70 11.87
C TYR A 193 -7.50 5.68 12.99
N ALA A 194 -8.49 4.82 13.22
CA ALA A 194 -8.46 3.82 14.28
C ALA A 194 -8.54 2.40 13.70
N ILE A 195 -7.72 1.49 14.21
CA ILE A 195 -7.74 0.05 13.88
C ILE A 195 -7.60 -0.78 15.15
N LYS A 196 -8.08 -2.02 15.12
CA LYS A 196 -7.89 -3.04 16.17
C LYS A 196 -7.92 -4.43 15.52
N GLU A 197 -7.80 -5.47 16.33
CA GLU A 197 -7.89 -6.87 15.91
C GLU A 197 -9.16 -7.11 15.09
N GLY A 198 -8.98 -7.54 13.84
CA GLY A 198 -10.06 -7.80 12.87
C GLY A 198 -10.44 -6.61 12.00
N ASP A 199 -9.97 -5.40 12.30
CA ASP A 199 -10.16 -4.22 11.45
C ASP A 199 -9.03 -4.12 10.42
N ALA A 200 -9.37 -3.63 9.23
CA ALA A 200 -8.42 -3.31 8.17
C ALA A 200 -8.73 -1.92 7.62
N GLU A 201 -7.71 -1.07 7.54
CA GLU A 201 -7.81 0.23 6.89
C GLU A 201 -7.08 0.23 5.55
N HIS A 202 -7.83 0.61 4.51
CA HIS A 202 -7.35 0.67 3.14
C HIS A 202 -7.03 2.12 2.77
N PHE A 203 -5.79 2.37 2.34
CA PHE A 203 -5.33 3.65 1.81
C PHE A 203 -4.90 3.50 0.36
N VAL A 204 -5.38 4.43 -0.48
CA VAL A 204 -4.86 4.64 -1.83
C VAL A 204 -3.96 5.85 -1.78
N ILE A 205 -2.69 5.70 -2.14
CA ILE A 205 -1.70 6.77 -2.01
C ILE A 205 -1.23 7.10 -3.43
N SER A 206 -1.29 8.37 -3.81
CA SER A 206 -0.82 8.89 -5.10
C SER A 206 0.47 9.68 -4.87
N PRO A 207 1.64 9.07 -5.12
CA PRO A 207 2.91 9.78 -5.06
C PRO A 207 3.04 10.68 -6.29
N LYS A 208 3.42 11.94 -6.07
CA LYS A 208 3.64 12.95 -7.11
C LYS A 208 5.11 13.33 -7.16
N THR A 209 5.68 13.38 -8.36
CA THR A 209 7.00 13.95 -8.59
C THR A 209 7.05 14.58 -9.97
N MET A 210 7.65 15.77 -10.05
CA MET A 210 7.86 16.48 -11.31
C MET A 210 9.33 16.55 -11.69
N LYS A 211 10.24 16.24 -10.75
CA LYS A 211 11.66 16.53 -10.90
C LYS A 211 12.58 15.33 -10.87
N TYR A 212 12.16 14.20 -10.28
CA TYR A 212 13.11 13.15 -9.93
C TYR A 212 12.60 11.74 -10.22
N ASP A 213 13.55 10.82 -10.43
CA ASP A 213 13.39 9.40 -10.12
C ASP A 213 13.71 9.20 -8.64
N THR A 214 12.68 8.92 -7.85
CA THR A 214 12.72 8.93 -6.38
C THR A 214 12.50 7.54 -5.83
N GLU A 215 13.41 7.11 -4.95
CA GLU A 215 13.21 5.97 -4.07
C GLU A 215 12.79 6.45 -2.68
N PHE A 216 11.74 5.87 -2.12
CA PHE A 216 11.20 6.30 -0.83
C PHE A 216 10.50 5.17 -0.07
N ARG A 217 10.29 5.40 1.22
CA ARG A 217 9.39 4.60 2.06
C ARG A 217 8.31 5.50 2.65
N ILE A 218 7.23 4.92 3.12
CA ILE A 218 6.21 5.66 3.88
C ILE A 218 6.25 5.17 5.32
N VAL A 219 6.28 6.10 6.26
CA VAL A 219 6.28 5.81 7.69
C VAL A 219 4.95 6.28 8.25
N VAL A 220 4.15 5.34 8.75
CA VAL A 220 2.90 5.61 9.46
C VAL A 220 3.18 5.55 10.96
N HIS A 221 2.82 6.61 11.66
CA HIS A 221 2.95 6.71 13.12
C HIS A 221 1.65 6.24 13.77
N TRP A 222 1.80 5.56 14.91
CA TRP A 222 0.66 5.05 15.66
C TRP A 222 0.83 5.27 17.16
N SER A 223 -0.28 5.29 17.87
CA SER A 223 -0.35 5.30 19.33
C SER A 223 -1.44 4.37 19.84
N SER A 224 -1.19 3.66 20.93
CA SER A 224 -2.14 2.77 21.59
C SER A 224 -1.80 2.65 23.07
N GLY A 225 -2.77 2.79 23.97
CA GLY A 225 -2.57 2.50 25.40
C GLY A 225 -1.43 3.26 26.10
N GLY A 226 -0.94 4.38 25.54
CA GLY A 226 0.22 5.13 26.04
C GLY A 226 1.56 4.77 25.40
N SER A 227 1.59 3.76 24.53
CA SER A 227 2.70 3.44 23.63
C SER A 227 2.60 4.19 22.32
N GLU A 228 3.73 4.48 21.70
CA GLU A 228 3.83 5.02 20.35
C GLU A 228 4.80 4.20 19.50
N GLY A 229 4.61 4.21 18.19
CA GLY A 229 5.48 3.49 17.29
C GLY A 229 5.26 3.84 15.83
N LYS A 230 5.91 3.05 14.97
CA LYS A 230 5.91 3.27 13.52
C LYS A 230 5.73 1.95 12.80
N VAL A 231 5.00 1.98 11.70
CA VAL A 231 5.02 0.93 10.68
C VAL A 231 5.56 1.54 9.38
N VAL A 232 6.38 0.77 8.68
CA VAL A 232 7.01 1.18 7.43
C VAL A 232 6.29 0.48 6.30
N LEU A 233 5.82 1.24 5.32
CA LEU A 233 5.31 0.74 4.05
C LEU A 233 6.45 0.81 3.03
N ASP A 234 6.69 -0.31 2.36
CA ASP A 234 7.70 -0.46 1.32
C ASP A 234 7.30 -1.58 0.33
N ASP A 235 8.04 -1.71 -0.76
CA ASP A 235 7.82 -2.72 -1.79
C ASP A 235 8.56 -4.01 -1.42
N HIS A 236 7.94 -4.84 -0.58
CA HIS A 236 8.46 -6.13 -0.13
C HIS A 236 9.91 -6.06 0.40
N GLY A 237 10.20 -5.08 1.25
CA GLY A 237 11.51 -4.82 1.86
C GLY A 237 12.40 -3.85 1.07
N LYS A 238 11.97 -3.41 -0.12
CA LYS A 238 12.67 -2.41 -0.94
C LYS A 238 11.93 -1.07 -0.90
N PRO A 239 12.62 0.08 -1.01
CA PRO A 239 11.94 1.35 -1.22
C PRO A 239 11.04 1.28 -2.46
N PHE A 240 9.90 1.95 -2.42
CA PHE A 240 9.13 2.27 -3.63
C PHE A 240 10.00 3.10 -4.56
N ARG A 241 9.75 3.01 -5.88
CA ARG A 241 10.45 3.82 -6.87
C ARG A 241 9.47 4.43 -7.88
N TYR A 242 9.47 5.76 -7.96
CA TYR A 242 8.63 6.54 -8.85
C TYR A 242 9.45 7.58 -9.61
N THR A 243 9.19 7.75 -10.90
CA THR A 243 9.86 8.76 -11.74
C THR A 243 8.90 9.81 -12.27
N ALA A 244 9.38 11.05 -12.32
CA ALA A 244 8.72 12.10 -13.07
C ALA A 244 8.66 11.75 -14.56
N THR A 245 7.60 12.19 -15.23
CA THR A 245 7.39 12.01 -16.67
C THR A 245 8.00 13.13 -17.52
N THR A 246 8.67 14.09 -16.88
CA THR A 246 9.21 15.31 -17.53
C THR A 246 10.36 15.05 -18.50
N ALA A 247 11.02 13.89 -18.43
CA ALA A 247 12.03 13.44 -19.38
C ALA A 247 11.54 12.29 -20.28
N ALA A 248 10.26 11.91 -20.18
CA ALA A 248 9.72 10.78 -20.92
C ALA A 248 9.13 11.22 -22.28
N ASP A 249 9.22 10.34 -23.27
CA ASP A 249 8.57 10.51 -24.56
C ASP A 249 7.06 10.36 -24.39
N PRO A 250 6.27 11.42 -24.64
CA PRO A 250 4.84 11.37 -24.46
C PRO A 250 4.18 10.55 -25.57
N LEU A 251 3.19 9.75 -25.18
CA LEU A 251 2.36 8.97 -26.08
C LEU A 251 0.91 9.43 -26.01
N CYS A 252 0.18 9.26 -27.12
CA CYS A 252 -1.27 9.37 -27.13
C CYS A 252 -1.88 7.98 -27.31
N ALA A 253 -3.03 7.74 -26.68
CA ALA A 253 -3.83 6.55 -26.94
C ALA A 253 -4.89 6.87 -28.00
N VAL A 254 -4.93 6.10 -29.09
CA VAL A 254 -5.95 6.20 -30.14
C VAL A 254 -6.75 4.91 -30.22
N PRO A 255 -8.04 4.96 -30.58
CA PRO A 255 -8.81 3.75 -30.86
C PRO A 255 -8.13 2.91 -31.95
N ASP A 256 -8.13 1.59 -31.74
CA ASP A 256 -7.56 0.60 -32.66
C ASP A 256 -8.57 -0.54 -32.82
N GLU A 257 -8.91 -0.87 -34.08
CA GLU A 257 -9.99 -1.83 -34.36
C GLU A 257 -9.67 -3.25 -33.88
N ASP A 258 -8.39 -3.63 -33.83
CA ASP A 258 -7.95 -4.98 -33.45
C ASP A 258 -7.53 -5.09 -31.97
N ALA A 259 -6.98 -4.00 -31.39
CA ALA A 259 -6.40 -3.98 -30.05
C ALA A 259 -7.19 -3.15 -29.02
N GLY A 260 -8.30 -2.54 -29.40
CA GLY A 260 -9.09 -1.60 -28.59
C GLY A 260 -8.44 -0.21 -28.55
N TYR A 261 -7.20 -0.13 -28.07
CA TYR A 261 -6.38 1.08 -28.10
C TYR A 261 -4.96 0.80 -28.57
N ARG A 262 -4.36 1.79 -29.20
CA ARG A 262 -2.95 1.82 -29.62
C ARG A 262 -2.26 3.07 -29.07
N HIS A 263 -1.08 2.89 -28.50
CA HIS A 263 -0.21 3.98 -28.13
C HIS A 263 0.61 4.43 -29.35
N LEU A 264 0.56 5.72 -29.67
CA LEU A 264 1.36 6.34 -30.72
C LEU A 264 2.24 7.44 -30.12
N PRO A 265 3.40 7.74 -30.73
CA PRO A 265 4.15 8.94 -30.37
C PRO A 265 3.24 10.17 -30.41
N ALA A 266 3.30 11.05 -29.42
CA ALA A 266 2.42 12.23 -29.36
C ALA A 266 2.62 13.21 -30.54
N SER A 267 3.69 13.05 -31.32
CA SER A 267 3.93 13.75 -32.59
C SER A 267 3.12 13.20 -33.76
N SER A 268 2.47 12.05 -33.61
CA SER A 268 1.68 11.41 -34.67
C SER A 268 0.47 12.27 -35.07
N PRO A 269 0.18 12.42 -36.37
CA PRO A 269 -0.99 13.16 -36.85
C PRO A 269 -2.32 12.47 -36.49
N ARG A 270 -2.27 11.22 -35.99
CA ARG A 270 -3.45 10.48 -35.53
C ARG A 270 -3.85 10.83 -34.10
N CYS A 271 -3.00 11.55 -33.36
CA CYS A 271 -3.32 11.96 -32.00
C CYS A 271 -4.41 13.03 -31.98
N PRO A 272 -5.36 13.00 -31.01
CA PRO A 272 -6.39 14.03 -30.88
C PRO A 272 -5.79 15.44 -30.73
N GLY A 273 -6.42 16.45 -31.36
CA GLY A 273 -5.98 17.85 -31.26
C GLY A 273 -4.78 18.24 -32.14
N LYS A 274 -4.28 17.33 -32.98
CA LYS A 274 -3.24 17.58 -33.99
C LYS A 274 -3.90 17.59 -35.38
N SER A 275 -4.66 18.65 -35.69
CA SER A 275 -5.22 18.93 -37.03
C SER A 275 -4.70 20.25 -37.55
#